data_AF-A0A6H9L8U0-F1
#
_entry.id   AF-A0A6H9L8U0-F1
#
_cell.length_a   1.000
_cell.length_b   1.000
_cell.length_c   1.000
_cell.angle_alpha   90.00
_cell.angle_beta   90.00
_cell.angle_gamma   90.00
#
_symmetry.space_group_name_H-M   'P 1'
#
loop_
_entity.id
_entity.type
_entity.pdbx_description
1 polymer ?
#
loop_
_entity_poly.entity_id
_entity_poly.type
_entity_poly.pdbx_seq_one_letter_code
_entity_poly.pdbx_strand_id
1 'polypeptide(L)'
;MKNYFLAILGILTFAFAFAQDTKSVDEYFEDLDDAVTEFKEEKLTLRFLNALTGEPVTDAEIEVLGKSYITDFEGKVQFETPEDGNYGANFNKRGFISATFKVTVEAQALFFNRFSVSPKLDLGNLRVVLDWDEEPKDIDAHLVKEGDYHVSYRKMKVAKDGMARLDRDDTNSFGPETITIKKVAKNSTYSYYVHDYSNRKKRHSSELSKSKASVKVYGEGKLLNTFYIPQNQRGRFWEVFRIEHGEIIGLNEVLEER
;
A
#
# COMPACT_ATOMS: atom_id res chain seq x y z
N MET A 1 1.87 33.17 -9.96
CA MET A 1 1.77 32.88 -11.40
C MET A 1 3.10 32.78 -12.18
N LYS A 2 4.30 32.64 -11.55
CA LYS A 2 5.57 32.54 -12.33
C LYS A 2 6.57 31.43 -11.97
N ASN A 3 6.31 30.56 -10.98
CA ASN A 3 7.26 29.48 -10.63
C ASN A 3 6.79 28.06 -10.95
N TYR A 4 5.50 27.83 -11.25
CA TYR A 4 4.96 26.49 -11.51
C TYR A 4 5.00 26.07 -13.00
N PHE A 5 5.21 27.02 -13.91
CA PHE A 5 5.30 26.77 -15.34
C PHE A 5 6.57 26.00 -15.73
N LEU A 6 7.64 26.11 -14.93
CA LEU A 6 8.87 25.35 -15.11
C LEU A 6 8.75 23.88 -14.70
N ALA A 7 7.85 23.55 -13.77
CA ALA A 7 7.62 22.17 -13.36
C ALA A 7 6.91 21.38 -14.48
N ILE A 8 5.87 21.95 -15.09
CA ILE A 8 5.08 21.29 -16.14
C ILE A 8 5.86 21.19 -17.46
N LEU A 9 6.67 22.20 -17.81
CA LEU A 9 7.52 22.15 -19.01
C LEU A 9 8.77 21.25 -18.81
N GLY A 10 9.24 21.12 -17.56
CA GLY A 10 10.27 20.16 -17.18
C GLY A 10 9.80 18.72 -17.42
N ILE A 11 8.56 18.40 -17.04
CA ILE A 11 7.96 17.07 -17.23
C ILE A 11 7.81 16.71 -18.73
N LEU A 12 7.39 17.65 -19.59
CA LEU A 12 7.23 17.38 -21.02
C LEU A 12 8.56 17.23 -21.78
N THR A 13 9.64 17.88 -21.33
CA THR A 13 10.96 17.78 -21.99
C THR A 13 11.82 16.64 -21.45
N PHE A 14 11.56 16.16 -20.23
CA PHE A 14 12.24 14.99 -19.66
C PHE A 14 11.75 13.65 -20.27
N ALA A 15 10.50 13.61 -20.74
CA ALA A 15 9.86 12.39 -21.28
C ALA A 15 10.58 11.79 -22.51
N PHE A 16 11.39 12.56 -23.23
CA PHE A 16 12.17 12.06 -24.38
C PHE A 16 13.62 11.68 -24.06
N ALA A 17 14.16 12.08 -22.90
CA ALA A 17 15.61 11.99 -22.65
C ALA A 17 16.04 10.82 -21.75
N PHE A 18 15.15 10.21 -20.97
CA PHE A 18 15.51 9.10 -20.08
C PHE A 18 14.45 7.99 -20.08
N ALA A 19 14.43 7.20 -21.15
CA ALA A 19 13.95 5.82 -21.08
C ALA A 19 14.97 4.98 -20.27
N GLN A 20 15.07 5.24 -18.97
CA GLN A 20 15.79 4.40 -18.00
C GLN A 20 15.01 4.21 -16.68
N ASP A 21 13.80 4.76 -16.55
CA ASP A 21 12.96 4.54 -15.37
C ASP A 21 12.16 3.24 -15.47
N THR A 22 12.23 2.46 -14.40
CA THR A 22 11.66 1.11 -14.21
C THR A 22 10.17 1.11 -13.82
N LYS A 23 9.52 2.28 -13.84
CA LYS A 23 8.07 2.45 -13.63
C LYS A 23 7.33 1.95 -14.86
N SER A 24 6.18 1.30 -14.70
CA SER A 24 5.37 0.96 -15.86
C SER A 24 4.89 2.24 -16.53
N VAL A 25 4.83 2.24 -17.87
CA VAL A 25 4.37 3.41 -18.62
C VAL A 25 2.96 3.81 -18.18
N ASP A 26 2.12 2.82 -17.85
CA ASP A 26 0.74 3.01 -17.42
C ASP A 26 0.66 3.76 -16.07
N GLU A 27 1.42 3.35 -15.04
CA GLU A 27 1.48 4.05 -13.76
C GLU A 27 1.93 5.52 -13.89
N TYR A 28 2.84 5.80 -14.83
CA TYR A 28 3.28 7.18 -15.08
C TYR A 28 2.16 8.03 -15.68
N PHE A 29 1.39 7.47 -16.61
CA PHE A 29 0.23 8.14 -17.16
C PHE A 29 -0.88 8.33 -16.13
N GLU A 30 -1.09 7.38 -15.21
CA GLU A 30 -2.04 7.52 -14.12
C GLU A 30 -1.71 8.69 -13.20
N ASP A 31 -0.46 8.81 -12.74
CA ASP A 31 -0.05 9.93 -11.88
C ASP A 31 -0.15 11.28 -12.58
N LEU A 32 0.16 11.32 -13.89
CA LEU A 32 -0.02 12.52 -14.69
C LEU A 32 -1.51 12.89 -14.84
N ASP A 33 -2.38 11.90 -15.07
CA ASP A 33 -3.83 12.11 -15.18
C ASP A 33 -4.40 12.64 -13.86
N ASP A 34 -3.98 12.05 -12.74
CA ASP A 34 -4.39 12.47 -11.40
C ASP A 34 -3.91 13.90 -11.11
N ALA A 35 -2.64 14.23 -11.42
CA ALA A 35 -2.09 15.57 -11.23
C ALA A 35 -2.76 16.62 -12.14
N VAL A 36 -3.12 16.25 -13.38
CA VAL A 36 -3.87 17.13 -14.29
C VAL A 36 -5.28 17.37 -13.77
N THR A 37 -5.95 16.33 -13.27
CA THR A 37 -7.29 16.42 -12.65
C THR A 37 -7.26 17.36 -11.45
N GLU A 38 -6.30 17.18 -10.55
CA GLU A 38 -6.13 18.04 -9.37
C GLU A 38 -5.95 19.50 -9.77
N PHE A 39 -5.08 19.77 -10.75
CA PHE A 39 -4.77 21.14 -11.17
C PHE A 39 -5.88 21.83 -11.97
N LYS A 40 -6.60 21.11 -12.84
CA LYS A 40 -7.57 21.71 -13.76
C LYS A 40 -9.01 21.63 -13.26
N GLU A 41 -9.33 20.58 -12.53
CA GLU A 41 -10.70 20.29 -12.11
C GLU A 41 -10.93 20.49 -10.62
N GLU A 42 -9.89 20.79 -9.83
CA GLU A 42 -9.98 20.95 -8.37
C GLU A 42 -10.59 19.70 -7.68
N LYS A 43 -10.24 18.52 -8.20
CA LYS A 43 -10.69 17.22 -7.69
C LYS A 43 -9.52 16.36 -7.27
N LEU A 44 -9.76 15.53 -6.25
CA LEU A 44 -8.84 14.50 -5.80
C LEU A 44 -9.28 13.14 -6.34
N THR A 45 -8.31 12.34 -6.76
CA THR A 45 -8.53 10.96 -7.25
C THR A 45 -8.18 9.94 -6.17
N LEU A 46 -9.04 8.94 -5.94
CA LEU A 46 -8.69 7.71 -5.22
C LEU A 46 -8.76 6.51 -6.14
N ARG A 47 -7.79 5.60 -6.04
CA ARG A 47 -7.68 4.37 -6.83
C ARG A 47 -7.78 3.14 -5.92
N PHE A 48 -8.54 2.14 -6.35
CA PHE A 48 -8.74 0.90 -5.61
C PHE A 48 -8.27 -0.31 -6.42
N LEU A 49 -7.32 -1.07 -5.87
CA LEU A 49 -6.65 -2.17 -6.56
C LEU A 49 -6.91 -3.50 -5.87
N ASN A 50 -6.97 -4.58 -6.63
CA ASN A 50 -7.11 -5.92 -6.06
C ASN A 50 -5.78 -6.34 -5.44
N ALA A 51 -5.75 -6.56 -4.12
CA ALA A 51 -4.53 -6.94 -3.40
C ALA A 51 -3.84 -8.21 -3.94
N LEU A 52 -4.58 -9.11 -4.60
CA LEU A 52 -4.00 -10.33 -5.17
C LEU A 52 -3.47 -10.18 -6.59
N THR A 53 -4.04 -9.28 -7.40
CA THR A 53 -3.72 -9.18 -8.83
C THR A 53 -3.08 -7.86 -9.21
N GLY A 54 -3.18 -6.83 -8.37
CA GLY A 54 -2.78 -5.46 -8.68
C GLY A 54 -3.72 -4.77 -9.68
N GLU A 55 -4.74 -5.46 -10.19
CA GLU A 55 -5.64 -4.90 -11.19
C GLU A 55 -6.66 -3.95 -10.56
N PRO A 56 -7.12 -2.94 -11.30
CA PRO A 56 -8.19 -2.06 -10.85
C PRO A 56 -9.48 -2.79 -10.46
N VAL A 57 -10.11 -2.34 -9.38
CA VAL A 57 -11.42 -2.86 -8.96
C VAL A 57 -12.51 -1.94 -9.48
N THR A 58 -13.18 -2.36 -10.55
CA THR A 58 -14.26 -1.62 -11.21
C THR A 58 -15.61 -1.82 -10.52
N ASP A 59 -16.52 -0.87 -10.71
CA ASP A 59 -17.91 -0.89 -10.22
C ASP A 59 -18.01 -1.18 -8.71
N ALA A 60 -17.06 -0.66 -7.92
CA ALA A 60 -17.10 -0.67 -6.47
C ALA A 60 -17.74 0.62 -5.97
N GLU A 61 -18.55 0.50 -4.93
CA GLU A 61 -19.17 1.64 -4.26
C GLU A 61 -18.19 2.23 -3.25
N ILE A 62 -17.88 3.52 -3.41
CA ILE A 62 -17.04 4.29 -2.50
C ILE A 62 -17.90 5.39 -1.88
N GLU A 63 -18.05 5.38 -0.56
CA GLU A 63 -18.63 6.49 0.17
C GLU A 63 -17.52 7.31 0.82
N VAL A 64 -17.40 8.58 0.44
CA VAL A 64 -16.40 9.51 1.00
C VAL A 64 -17.03 10.90 1.10
N LEU A 65 -16.78 11.60 2.22
CA LEU A 65 -17.39 12.91 2.50
C LEU A 65 -18.94 12.89 2.44
N GLY A 66 -19.57 11.78 2.82
CA GLY A 66 -21.03 11.60 2.80
C GLY A 66 -21.64 11.54 1.39
N LYS A 67 -20.82 11.35 0.35
CA LYS A 67 -21.25 11.17 -1.03
C LYS A 67 -20.83 9.78 -1.53
N SER A 68 -21.65 9.17 -2.38
CA SER A 68 -21.36 7.87 -3.00
C SER A 68 -20.85 8.04 -4.43
N TYR A 69 -19.81 7.29 -4.76
CA TYR A 69 -19.17 7.22 -6.06
C TYR A 69 -19.06 5.75 -6.49
N ILE A 70 -18.90 5.52 -7.79
CA ILE A 70 -18.65 4.19 -8.36
C ILE A 70 -17.30 4.23 -9.05
N THR A 71 -16.42 3.26 -8.74
CA THR A 71 -15.13 3.16 -9.42
C THR A 71 -15.31 2.87 -10.91
N ASP A 72 -14.55 3.56 -11.74
CA ASP A 72 -14.54 3.36 -13.19
C ASP A 72 -13.68 2.15 -13.63
N PHE A 73 -13.34 2.08 -14.92
CA PHE A 73 -12.53 1.00 -15.49
C PHE A 73 -11.06 1.02 -15.01
N GLU A 74 -10.58 2.16 -14.52
CA GLU A 74 -9.27 2.32 -13.87
C GLU A 74 -9.37 2.12 -12.35
N GLY A 75 -10.54 1.73 -11.84
CA GLY A 75 -10.75 1.51 -10.42
C GLY A 75 -10.71 2.81 -9.61
N LYS A 76 -10.89 3.97 -10.26
CA LYS A 76 -10.78 5.28 -9.61
C LYS A 76 -12.13 5.95 -9.36
N VAL A 77 -12.15 6.81 -8.36
CA VAL A 77 -13.22 7.79 -8.11
C VAL A 77 -12.60 9.17 -7.95
N GLN A 78 -13.30 10.21 -8.40
CA GLN A 78 -12.89 11.59 -8.27
C GLN A 78 -13.94 12.37 -7.47
N PHE A 79 -13.48 13.22 -6.55
CA PHE A 79 -14.35 14.06 -5.73
C PHE A 79 -13.73 15.44 -5.52
N GLU A 80 -14.60 16.42 -5.26
CA GLU A 80 -14.19 17.80 -4.97
C GLU A 80 -13.19 17.86 -3.82
N THR A 81 -12.13 18.66 -3.97
CA THR A 81 -11.11 18.85 -2.94
C THR A 81 -11.74 19.42 -1.66
N PRO A 82 -11.73 18.67 -0.54
CA PRO A 82 -12.24 19.16 0.74
C PRO A 82 -11.21 20.04 1.45
N GLU A 83 -11.56 20.53 2.64
CA GLU A 83 -10.58 21.14 3.54
C GLU A 83 -9.51 20.13 3.97
N ASP A 84 -8.36 20.64 4.45
CA ASP A 84 -7.32 19.78 5.01
C ASP A 84 -7.87 19.02 6.24
N GLY A 85 -7.62 17.72 6.29
CA GLY A 85 -8.23 16.87 7.31
C GLY A 85 -8.08 15.39 7.07
N ASN A 86 -8.69 14.60 7.95
CA ASN A 86 -8.72 13.15 7.86
C ASN A 86 -10.17 12.69 7.66
N TYR A 87 -10.39 11.89 6.62
CA TYR A 87 -11.70 11.40 6.20
C TYR A 87 -11.70 9.87 6.13
N GLY A 88 -12.89 9.28 6.19
CA GLY A 88 -13.10 7.87 5.90
C GLY A 88 -13.62 7.69 4.48
N ALA A 89 -13.01 6.78 3.72
CA ALA A 89 -13.56 6.27 2.47
C ALA A 89 -14.04 4.82 2.70
N ASN A 90 -15.36 4.61 2.69
CA ASN A 90 -15.96 3.28 2.82
C ASN A 90 -16.00 2.61 1.46
N PHE A 91 -15.26 1.52 1.32
CA PHE A 91 -15.25 0.68 0.13
C PHE A 91 -16.22 -0.48 0.28
N ASN A 92 -17.04 -0.72 -0.74
CA ASN A 92 -17.94 -1.85 -0.82
C ASN A 92 -18.00 -2.45 -2.23
N LYS A 93 -17.73 -3.75 -2.34
CA LYS A 93 -17.83 -4.51 -3.60
C LYS A 93 -18.13 -5.98 -3.32
N ARG A 94 -19.11 -6.54 -4.02
CA ARG A 94 -19.38 -7.98 -3.96
C ARG A 94 -18.13 -8.77 -4.37
N GLY A 95 -17.75 -9.74 -3.53
CA GLY A 95 -16.56 -10.57 -3.75
C GLY A 95 -15.32 -10.07 -3.02
N PHE A 96 -15.38 -8.88 -2.44
CA PHE A 96 -14.32 -8.29 -1.61
C PHE A 96 -14.77 -8.16 -0.16
N ILE A 97 -13.81 -7.90 0.72
CA ILE A 97 -14.04 -7.49 2.11
C ILE A 97 -14.28 -5.99 2.12
N SER A 98 -15.44 -5.56 2.63
CA SER A 98 -15.72 -4.13 2.84
C SER A 98 -14.77 -3.55 3.87
N ALA A 99 -14.30 -2.33 3.65
CA ALA A 99 -13.28 -1.69 4.48
C ALA A 99 -13.45 -0.17 4.48
N THR A 100 -13.05 0.47 5.57
CA THR A 100 -12.94 1.93 5.63
C THR A 100 -11.47 2.32 5.61
N PHE A 101 -11.08 3.13 4.63
CA PHE A 101 -9.72 3.64 4.48
C PHE A 101 -9.62 5.06 5.00
N LYS A 102 -8.51 5.39 5.64
CA LYS A 102 -8.21 6.76 6.05
C LYS A 102 -7.69 7.53 4.84
N VAL A 103 -8.36 8.62 4.51
CA VAL A 103 -7.98 9.56 3.46
C VAL A 103 -7.51 10.83 4.15
N THR A 104 -6.23 11.18 3.99
CA THR A 104 -5.65 12.39 4.57
C THR A 104 -5.45 13.42 3.47
N VAL A 105 -6.00 14.61 3.67
CA VAL A 105 -5.81 15.78 2.79
C VAL A 105 -4.95 16.80 3.53
N GLU A 106 -3.83 17.17 2.94
CA GLU A 106 -2.85 18.12 3.49
C GLU A 106 -2.39 19.05 2.38
N ALA A 107 -2.44 20.37 2.63
CA ALA A 107 -2.15 21.38 1.62
C ALA A 107 -2.94 21.17 0.32
N GLN A 108 -4.22 20.80 0.45
CA GLN A 108 -5.15 20.52 -0.66
C GLN A 108 -4.78 19.33 -1.56
N ALA A 109 -3.84 18.49 -1.13
CA ALA A 109 -3.43 17.28 -1.84
C ALA A 109 -3.65 16.03 -0.98
N LEU A 110 -3.79 14.88 -1.62
CA LEU A 110 -3.86 13.60 -0.92
C LEU A 110 -2.48 13.19 -0.40
N PHE A 111 -2.42 12.79 0.87
CA PHE A 111 -1.22 12.13 1.39
C PHE A 111 -0.97 10.82 0.62
N PHE A 112 -2.01 10.02 0.41
CA PHE A 112 -1.96 8.74 -0.29
C PHE A 112 -3.29 8.52 -1.04
N ASN A 113 -3.22 8.07 -2.29
CA ASN A 113 -4.39 7.98 -3.17
C ASN A 113 -4.73 6.56 -3.63
N ARG A 114 -3.87 5.56 -3.39
CA ARG A 114 -4.07 4.17 -3.83
C ARG A 114 -4.41 3.28 -2.65
N PHE A 115 -5.39 2.39 -2.80
CA PHE A 115 -5.78 1.47 -1.73
C PHE A 115 -5.98 0.06 -2.26
N SER A 116 -5.17 -0.88 -1.77
CA SER A 116 -5.36 -2.28 -2.09
C SER A 116 -6.47 -2.88 -1.23
N VAL A 117 -7.46 -3.48 -1.89
CA VAL A 117 -8.63 -4.14 -1.30
C VAL A 117 -8.52 -5.66 -1.42
N SER A 118 -8.90 -6.35 -0.35
CA SER A 118 -8.81 -7.80 -0.30
C SER A 118 -10.08 -8.46 -0.87
N PRO A 119 -9.97 -9.39 -1.84
CA PRO A 119 -11.02 -10.36 -2.12
C PRO A 119 -11.43 -11.09 -0.84
N LYS A 120 -12.65 -11.67 -0.82
CA LYS A 120 -13.11 -12.49 0.30
C LYS A 120 -12.10 -13.57 0.67
N LEU A 121 -12.02 -13.82 1.97
CA LEU A 121 -11.04 -14.71 2.58
C LEU A 121 -11.78 -15.68 3.50
N ASP A 122 -11.37 -16.94 3.49
CA ASP A 122 -11.94 -17.96 4.38
C ASP A 122 -11.63 -17.63 5.85
N LEU A 123 -12.54 -18.01 6.76
CA LEU A 123 -12.35 -17.83 8.20
C LEU A 123 -11.08 -18.54 8.71
N GLY A 124 -10.39 -17.92 9.66
CA GLY A 124 -9.11 -18.40 10.20
C GLY A 124 -7.89 -18.14 9.29
N ASN A 125 -8.07 -17.60 8.08
CA ASN A 125 -6.98 -17.10 7.27
C ASN A 125 -6.78 -15.60 7.53
N LEU A 126 -5.53 -15.14 7.36
CA LEU A 126 -5.17 -13.73 7.33
C LEU A 126 -4.58 -13.36 5.97
N ARG A 127 -4.86 -12.14 5.52
CA ARG A 127 -4.17 -11.51 4.39
C ARG A 127 -3.55 -10.21 4.86
N VAL A 128 -2.25 -10.08 4.66
CA VAL A 128 -1.46 -8.90 5.01
C VAL A 128 -1.08 -8.22 3.70
N VAL A 129 -1.44 -6.95 3.58
CA VAL A 129 -1.26 -6.15 2.35
C VAL A 129 -0.41 -4.93 2.69
N LEU A 130 0.75 -4.82 2.05
CA LEU A 130 1.65 -3.68 2.12
C LEU A 130 1.43 -2.80 0.88
N ASP A 131 0.92 -1.58 1.09
CA ASP A 131 0.86 -0.53 0.07
C ASP A 131 1.93 0.52 0.38
N TRP A 132 2.52 1.12 -0.65
CA TRP A 132 3.43 2.26 -0.51
C TRP A 132 3.38 3.14 -1.77
N ASP A 133 4.02 4.31 -1.70
CA ASP A 133 4.03 5.27 -2.80
C ASP A 133 5.15 4.95 -3.82
N GLU A 134 5.42 5.85 -4.75
CA GLU A 134 6.45 5.65 -5.78
C GLU A 134 7.85 5.33 -5.22
N GLU A 135 8.22 5.99 -4.11
CA GLU A 135 9.55 5.92 -3.51
C GLU A 135 9.46 5.54 -2.03
N PRO A 136 10.33 4.65 -1.50
CA PRO A 136 11.36 3.90 -2.22
C PRO A 136 10.78 2.92 -3.23
N LYS A 137 11.46 2.76 -4.37
CA LYS A 137 10.99 1.89 -5.47
C LYS A 137 10.68 0.44 -5.08
N ASP A 138 11.37 -0.08 -4.08
CA ASP A 138 11.26 -1.48 -3.67
C ASP A 138 11.39 -1.57 -2.15
N ILE A 139 10.28 -1.91 -1.50
CA ILE A 139 10.20 -2.26 -0.09
C ILE A 139 9.56 -3.66 0.04
N ASP A 140 10.29 -4.60 0.64
CA ASP A 140 9.90 -6.00 0.70
C ASP A 140 9.03 -6.29 1.94
N ALA A 141 7.95 -7.06 1.77
CA ALA A 141 7.22 -7.71 2.84
C ALA A 141 7.92 -8.99 3.29
N HIS A 142 8.01 -9.16 4.61
CA HIS A 142 8.58 -10.36 5.21
C HIS A 142 7.69 -10.91 6.31
N LEU A 143 7.41 -12.21 6.23
CA LEU A 143 6.74 -12.98 7.27
C LEU A 143 7.67 -14.08 7.78
N VAL A 144 7.94 -14.09 9.08
CA VAL A 144 8.73 -15.14 9.75
C VAL A 144 7.84 -15.88 10.72
N LYS A 145 7.74 -17.21 10.58
CA LYS A 145 7.22 -18.09 11.63
C LYS A 145 8.42 -18.59 12.44
N GLU A 146 8.48 -18.22 13.71
CA GLU A 146 9.65 -18.48 14.56
C GLU A 146 10.00 -19.97 14.61
N GLY A 147 11.29 -20.27 14.40
CA GLY A 147 11.80 -21.64 14.39
C GLY A 147 11.44 -22.48 13.16
N ASP A 148 10.74 -21.93 12.15
CA ASP A 148 10.20 -22.71 11.03
C ASP A 148 10.57 -22.14 9.65
N TYR A 149 9.90 -21.06 9.21
CA TYR A 149 10.05 -20.54 7.85
C TYR A 149 10.07 -19.02 7.77
N HIS A 150 10.58 -18.52 6.63
CA HIS A 150 10.63 -17.12 6.26
C HIS A 150 10.09 -16.96 4.84
N VAL A 151 8.94 -16.30 4.72
CA VAL A 151 8.31 -15.94 3.45
C VAL A 151 8.66 -14.51 3.08
N SER A 152 9.24 -14.32 1.90
CA SER A 152 9.51 -13.03 1.25
C SER A 152 9.97 -13.26 -0.19
N TYR A 153 10.11 -12.19 -0.99
CA TYR A 153 10.57 -12.28 -2.39
C TYR A 153 11.85 -13.09 -2.57
N ARG A 154 12.89 -12.73 -1.79
CA ARG A 154 14.23 -13.34 -1.83
C ARG A 154 14.35 -14.67 -1.10
N LYS A 155 13.31 -15.09 -0.39
CA LYS A 155 13.26 -16.34 0.35
C LYS A 155 12.13 -17.21 -0.23
N MET A 156 11.48 -18.01 0.60
CA MET A 156 10.45 -18.93 0.12
C MET A 156 9.19 -18.14 -0.23
N LYS A 157 8.74 -18.14 -1.50
CA LYS A 157 7.44 -17.55 -1.85
C LYS A 157 6.26 -18.32 -1.28
N VAL A 158 6.43 -19.61 -1.01
CA VAL A 158 5.45 -20.48 -0.35
C VAL A 158 6.14 -21.19 0.82
N ALA A 159 5.55 -21.15 2.00
CA ALA A 159 6.04 -21.84 3.18
C ALA A 159 6.06 -23.36 2.97
N LYS A 160 6.96 -24.06 3.68
CA LYS A 160 7.16 -25.51 3.53
C LYS A 160 5.90 -26.34 3.83
N ASP A 161 5.07 -25.85 4.76
CA ASP A 161 3.79 -26.47 5.13
C ASP A 161 2.61 -26.00 4.25
N GLY A 162 2.87 -25.10 3.28
CA GLY A 162 1.86 -24.51 2.41
C GLY A 162 0.91 -23.52 3.11
N MET A 163 1.18 -23.18 4.38
CA MET A 163 0.30 -22.34 5.19
C MET A 163 0.57 -20.84 5.04
N ALA A 164 1.68 -20.42 4.45
CA ALA A 164 1.89 -19.03 4.09
C ALA A 164 2.41 -18.88 2.67
N ARG A 165 2.03 -17.79 1.99
CA ARG A 165 2.46 -17.49 0.62
C ARG A 165 2.56 -15.98 0.40
N LEU A 166 3.60 -15.54 -0.29
CA LEU A 166 3.66 -14.25 -0.97
C LEU A 166 2.82 -14.37 -2.25
N ASP A 167 1.57 -13.88 -2.19
CA ASP A 167 0.58 -14.00 -3.26
C ASP A 167 0.89 -13.08 -4.43
N ARG A 168 1.23 -11.83 -4.09
CA ARG A 168 1.66 -10.79 -5.02
C ARG A 168 2.93 -10.18 -4.50
N ASP A 169 3.83 -9.96 -5.43
CA ASP A 169 5.19 -9.49 -5.25
C ASP A 169 5.37 -8.40 -6.29
N ASP A 170 5.46 -7.16 -5.84
CA ASP A 170 5.64 -6.01 -6.71
C ASP A 170 7.02 -5.41 -6.45
N THR A 171 7.91 -5.55 -7.43
CA THR A 171 9.30 -5.12 -7.31
C THR A 171 9.53 -3.70 -7.86
N ASN A 172 8.50 -3.01 -8.37
CA ASN A 172 8.65 -1.79 -9.17
C ASN A 172 7.69 -0.66 -8.78
N SER A 173 7.76 -0.19 -7.53
CA SER A 173 6.98 0.94 -6.96
C SER A 173 5.49 0.64 -6.77
N PHE A 174 4.80 1.51 -6.01
CA PHE A 174 3.34 1.52 -5.75
C PHE A 174 2.72 0.30 -5.05
N GLY A 175 3.44 -0.81 -4.95
CA GLY A 175 2.91 -2.05 -4.40
C GLY A 175 1.65 -2.54 -5.13
N PRO A 176 0.83 -3.39 -4.50
CA PRO A 176 1.05 -3.97 -3.19
C PRO A 176 1.99 -5.18 -3.21
N GLU A 177 2.62 -5.43 -2.07
CA GLU A 177 3.02 -6.79 -1.70
C GLU A 177 1.97 -7.41 -0.79
N THR A 178 1.60 -8.67 -1.07
CA THR A 178 0.54 -9.35 -0.34
C THR A 178 0.97 -10.74 0.12
N ILE A 179 0.83 -11.00 1.41
CA ILE A 179 1.06 -12.30 2.02
C ILE A 179 -0.25 -12.86 2.61
N THR A 180 -0.62 -14.07 2.24
CA THR A 180 -1.73 -14.82 2.86
C THR A 180 -1.17 -15.88 3.81
N ILE A 181 -1.72 -15.95 5.01
CA ILE A 181 -1.50 -17.00 6.01
C ILE A 181 -2.80 -17.79 6.16
N LYS A 182 -2.77 -19.09 5.87
CA LYS A 182 -3.89 -20.00 6.04
C LYS A 182 -3.89 -20.59 7.45
N LYS A 183 -5.08 -20.67 8.07
CA LYS A 183 -5.29 -21.32 9.37
C LYS A 183 -4.20 -20.95 10.40
N VAL A 184 -4.15 -19.67 10.77
CA VAL A 184 -3.12 -19.14 11.67
C VAL A 184 -2.95 -20.02 12.90
N ALA A 185 -1.75 -20.59 13.07
CA ALA A 185 -1.49 -21.54 14.15
C ALA A 185 -1.43 -20.81 15.51
N LYS A 186 -2.31 -21.20 16.44
CA LYS A 186 -2.43 -20.59 17.78
C LYS A 186 -1.24 -20.86 18.70
N ASN A 187 -0.39 -21.82 18.39
CA ASN A 187 0.79 -22.18 19.19
C ASN A 187 2.10 -21.76 18.48
N SER A 188 2.04 -20.79 17.58
CA SER A 188 3.19 -20.27 16.85
C SER A 188 3.26 -18.76 16.98
N THR A 189 4.48 -18.23 16.92
CA THR A 189 4.74 -16.81 16.81
C THR A 189 5.07 -16.47 15.37
N TYR A 190 4.39 -15.47 14.82
CA TYR A 190 4.69 -14.90 13.51
C TYR A 190 5.17 -13.47 13.69
N SER A 191 6.21 -13.06 12.98
CA SER A 191 6.66 -11.67 12.90
C SER A 191 6.49 -11.17 11.47
N TYR A 192 5.83 -10.02 11.32
CA TYR A 192 5.71 -9.33 10.05
C TYR A 192 6.50 -8.01 10.09
N TYR A 193 7.38 -7.83 9.11
CA TYR A 193 8.17 -6.61 8.99
C TYR A 193 8.34 -6.24 7.51
N VAL A 194 8.64 -4.97 7.29
CA VAL A 194 8.96 -4.41 5.98
C VAL A 194 10.44 -4.06 5.93
N HIS A 195 11.09 -4.26 4.79
CA HIS A 195 12.49 -3.91 4.59
C HIS A 195 12.65 -3.03 3.35
N ASP A 196 13.27 -1.87 3.51
CA ASP A 196 13.61 -0.97 2.40
C ASP A 196 14.78 -1.55 1.60
N TYR A 197 14.43 -2.34 0.58
CA TYR A 197 15.38 -3.04 -0.26
C TYR A 197 16.18 -2.07 -1.14
N SER A 198 15.51 -1.03 -1.63
CA SER A 198 16.11 0.06 -2.39
C SER A 198 17.27 0.72 -1.64
N ASN A 199 17.11 0.95 -0.34
CA ASN A 199 18.12 1.57 0.52
C ASN A 199 18.81 0.59 1.47
N ARG A 200 18.79 -0.72 1.19
CA ARG A 200 19.34 -1.77 2.07
C ARG A 200 20.77 -1.57 2.55
N LYS A 201 21.62 -0.82 1.81
CA LYS A 201 23.02 -0.53 2.20
C LYS A 201 23.16 0.74 3.06
N LYS A 202 22.09 1.51 3.24
CA LYS A 202 22.07 2.80 3.96
C LYS A 202 21.32 2.64 5.29
N ARG A 203 21.99 2.12 6.32
CA ARG A 203 21.39 1.84 7.64
C ARG A 203 20.66 3.03 8.27
N HIS A 204 21.17 4.24 8.05
CA HIS A 204 20.62 5.47 8.62
C HIS A 204 19.73 6.26 7.65
N SER A 205 19.23 5.61 6.59
CA SER A 205 18.28 6.17 5.63
C SER A 205 17.00 6.60 6.34
N SER A 206 16.36 7.67 5.86
CA SER A 206 14.99 8.02 6.25
C SER A 206 13.98 7.76 5.13
N GLU A 207 14.42 7.17 4.01
CA GLU A 207 13.55 6.96 2.84
C GLU A 207 12.39 6.01 3.16
N LEU A 208 12.60 4.96 3.97
CA LEU A 208 11.50 4.10 4.42
C LEU A 208 10.39 4.88 5.13
N SER A 209 10.71 5.85 6.00
CA SER A 209 9.66 6.63 6.68
C SER A 209 8.91 7.58 5.76
N LYS A 210 9.53 7.99 4.65
CA LYS A 210 8.90 8.82 3.60
C LYS A 210 8.07 8.02 2.59
N SER A 211 8.13 6.69 2.64
CA SER A 211 7.42 5.79 1.71
C SER A 211 5.90 5.90 1.71
N LYS A 212 5.34 6.56 2.73
CA LYS A 212 3.91 6.58 3.05
C LYS A 212 3.31 5.18 3.19
N ALA A 213 4.14 4.17 3.43
CA ALA A 213 3.72 2.79 3.48
C ALA A 213 2.66 2.54 4.55
N SER A 214 1.70 1.67 4.20
CA SER A 214 0.69 1.17 5.11
C SER A 214 0.59 -0.35 5.03
N VAL A 215 0.35 -0.98 6.17
CA VAL A 215 0.11 -2.43 6.26
C VAL A 215 -1.30 -2.66 6.77
N LYS A 216 -2.09 -3.35 5.95
CA LYS A 216 -3.47 -3.72 6.25
C LYS A 216 -3.56 -5.21 6.52
N VAL A 217 -4.22 -5.58 7.62
CA VAL A 217 -4.44 -6.98 7.99
C VAL A 217 -5.92 -7.29 7.87
N TYR A 218 -6.27 -8.14 6.89
CA TYR A 218 -7.61 -8.64 6.67
C TYR A 218 -7.77 -10.04 7.26
N GLY A 219 -8.92 -10.30 7.88
CA GLY A 219 -9.25 -11.58 8.48
C GLY A 219 -10.68 -11.57 9.02
N GLU A 220 -11.27 -12.75 9.24
CA GLU A 220 -12.64 -12.87 9.77
C GLU A 220 -13.67 -12.03 9.01
N GLY A 221 -13.50 -11.90 7.68
CA GLY A 221 -14.39 -11.14 6.80
C GLY A 221 -14.33 -9.61 6.96
N LYS A 222 -13.32 -9.05 7.63
CA LYS A 222 -13.16 -7.61 7.86
C LYS A 222 -11.69 -7.15 7.76
N LEU A 223 -11.49 -5.84 7.68
CA LEU A 223 -10.19 -5.21 7.94
C LEU A 223 -9.97 -5.16 9.46
N LEU A 224 -9.01 -5.92 9.97
CA LEU A 224 -8.72 -6.06 11.41
C LEU A 224 -7.86 -4.89 11.92
N ASN A 225 -6.79 -4.57 11.19
CA ASN A 225 -5.82 -3.57 11.59
C ASN A 225 -5.31 -2.82 10.36
N THR A 226 -4.95 -1.56 10.56
CA THR A 226 -4.13 -0.79 9.63
C THR A 226 -3.00 -0.14 10.41
N PHE A 227 -1.76 -0.36 9.96
CA PHE A 227 -0.55 0.26 10.48
C PHE A 227 -0.01 1.22 9.43
N TYR A 228 0.46 2.38 9.86
CA TYR A 228 1.10 3.38 8.99
C TYR A 228 2.54 3.55 9.43
N ILE A 229 3.45 3.60 8.46
CA ILE A 229 4.88 3.79 8.73
C ILE A 229 5.10 5.05 9.58
N PRO A 230 5.77 4.96 10.74
CA PRO A 230 6.12 6.12 11.54
C PRO A 230 6.95 7.13 10.74
N GLN A 231 6.47 8.37 10.69
CA GLN A 231 7.11 9.45 9.94
C GLN A 231 8.36 9.96 10.65
N ASN A 232 9.28 10.56 9.87
CA ASN A 232 10.51 11.20 10.36
C ASN A 232 11.46 10.27 11.15
N GLN A 233 11.43 8.98 10.85
CA GLN A 233 12.31 7.98 11.47
C GLN A 233 13.50 7.63 10.57
N ARG A 234 14.60 7.22 11.21
CA ARG A 234 15.77 6.65 10.54
C ARG A 234 15.77 5.14 10.71
N GLY A 235 15.97 4.43 9.62
CA GLY A 235 16.02 2.98 9.58
C GLY A 235 15.66 2.45 8.21
N ARG A 236 15.93 1.15 8.03
CA ARG A 236 15.64 0.42 6.80
C ARG A 236 14.72 -0.78 7.05
N PHE A 237 14.33 -1.01 8.29
CA PHE A 237 13.34 -2.00 8.67
C PHE A 237 12.18 -1.32 9.38
N TRP A 238 10.98 -1.83 9.18
CA TRP A 238 9.80 -1.47 9.95
C TRP A 238 9.20 -2.75 10.53
N GLU A 239 9.34 -2.94 11.84
CA GLU A 239 8.64 -4.01 12.55
C GLU A 239 7.19 -3.58 12.76
N VAL A 240 6.29 -4.25 12.07
CA VAL A 240 4.89 -3.81 12.00
C VAL A 240 4.10 -4.43 13.13
N PHE A 241 4.06 -5.77 13.18
CA PHE A 241 3.31 -6.52 14.17
C PHE A 241 3.88 -7.92 14.35
N ARG A 242 3.46 -8.57 15.44
CA ARG A 242 3.59 -10.01 15.66
C ARG A 242 2.21 -10.64 15.79
N ILE A 243 2.12 -11.93 15.51
CA ILE A 243 0.98 -12.74 15.88
C ILE A 243 1.45 -13.71 16.95
N GLU A 244 0.86 -13.61 18.13
CA GLU A 244 1.13 -14.50 19.26
C GLU A 244 -0.20 -15.05 19.77
N HIS A 245 -0.29 -16.35 19.96
CA HIS A 245 -1.54 -17.00 20.39
C HIS A 245 -2.75 -16.75 19.47
N GLY A 246 -2.51 -16.38 18.21
CA GLY A 246 -3.53 -15.99 17.24
C GLY A 246 -3.96 -14.52 17.30
N GLU A 247 -3.41 -13.75 18.23
CA GLU A 247 -3.70 -12.32 18.41
C GLU A 247 -2.63 -11.45 17.71
N ILE A 248 -3.07 -10.38 17.07
CA ILE A 248 -2.19 -9.41 16.40
C ILE A 248 -1.71 -8.38 17.44
N ILE A 249 -0.40 -8.36 17.70
CA ILE A 249 0.28 -7.41 18.58
C ILE A 249 1.02 -6.40 17.72
N GLY A 250 0.53 -5.16 17.67
CA GLY A 250 1.19 -4.07 16.95
C GLY A 250 2.49 -3.64 17.62
N LEU A 251 3.57 -3.53 16.85
CA LEU A 251 4.86 -2.99 17.28
C LEU A 251 5.04 -1.57 16.75
N ASN A 252 4.91 -1.43 15.42
CA ASN A 252 5.01 -0.18 14.67
C ASN A 252 6.32 0.60 14.92
N GLU A 253 7.46 -0.07 14.84
CA GLU A 253 8.78 0.50 15.12
C GLU A 253 9.70 0.49 13.89
N VAL A 254 10.41 1.59 13.66
CA VAL A 254 11.42 1.69 12.59
C VAL A 254 12.81 1.44 13.17
N LEU A 255 13.54 0.51 12.55
CA LEU A 255 14.84 0.04 13.01
C LEU A 255 15.92 0.17 11.92
N GLU A 256 17.15 0.44 12.35
CA GLU A 256 18.32 0.45 11.46
C GLU A 256 18.84 -0.97 11.15
N GLU A 257 18.58 -1.91 12.06
CA GLU A 257 19.00 -3.31 12.00
C GLU A 257 17.93 -4.26 12.55
N ARG A 258 17.97 -5.50 12.06
CA ARG A 258 17.11 -6.62 12.46
C ARG A 258 17.87 -7.93 12.28
#